data_AF-A0A938XBC0-F1
#
_entry.id   AF-A0A938XBC0-F1
#
_cell.length_a   1.000
_cell.length_b   1.000
_cell.length_c   1.000
_cell.angle_alpha   90.00
_cell.angle_beta   90.00
_cell.angle_gamma   90.00
#
_symmetry.space_group_name_H-M   'P 1'
#
loop_
_entity.id
_entity.type
_entity.pdbx_description
1 polymer ?
#
loop_
_entity_poly.entity_id
_entity_poly.type
_entity_poly.pdbx_seq_one_letter_code
_entity_poly.pdbx_strand_id
1 'polypeptide(L)'
;MFYYCAKCGNIKKVTLKGNEGVSCEVCGTPMQPVPAEYLMPNGNFFKSQDARQNFISAIQSSDTYDPEIGGKKEEVKREIEEEKQQRIQEMNQKMEQEQFHLTCPVCGSHSVQKISTVGKYAKIGAFGILGADDLGKRWKCKVCGAKF
;
A
#
# COMPACT_ATOMS: atom_id res chain seq x y z
N MET A 1 -13.36 5.23 -8.20
CA MET A 1 -13.93 4.76 -9.48
C MET A 1 -13.43 3.36 -9.78
N PHE A 2 -14.24 2.52 -10.43
CA PHE A 2 -13.81 1.17 -10.84
C PHE A 2 -13.08 1.20 -12.17
N TYR A 3 -12.05 0.38 -12.26
CA TYR A 3 -11.28 0.11 -13.47
C TYR A 3 -11.27 -1.38 -13.75
N TYR A 4 -11.20 -1.75 -15.03
CA TYR A 4 -11.08 -3.12 -15.47
C TYR A 4 -9.92 -3.31 -16.43
N CYS A 5 -9.39 -4.54 -16.48
CA CYS A 5 -8.41 -4.94 -17.47
C CYS A 5 -9.11 -5.74 -18.58
N ALA A 6 -8.98 -5.29 -19.83
CA ALA A 6 -9.54 -5.99 -20.99
C ALA A 6 -8.87 -7.37 -21.23
N LYS A 7 -7.57 -7.51 -20.89
CA LYS A 7 -6.83 -8.77 -21.10
C LYS A 7 -7.20 -9.89 -20.13
N CYS A 8 -7.33 -9.59 -18.84
CA CYS A 8 -7.52 -10.64 -17.82
C CYS A 8 -8.84 -10.53 -17.05
N GLY A 9 -9.68 -9.53 -17.36
CA GLY A 9 -10.94 -9.29 -16.68
C GLY A 9 -10.80 -8.89 -15.21
N ASN A 10 -9.61 -8.48 -14.75
CA ASN A 10 -9.43 -8.02 -13.38
C ASN A 10 -10.12 -6.66 -13.19
N ILE A 11 -10.95 -6.55 -12.15
CA ILE A 11 -11.66 -5.32 -11.80
C ILE A 11 -11.14 -4.84 -10.45
N LYS A 12 -10.72 -3.57 -10.39
CA LYS A 12 -10.18 -2.96 -9.18
C LYS A 12 -10.84 -1.61 -8.91
N LYS A 13 -11.15 -1.35 -7.63
CA LYS A 13 -11.56 -0.03 -7.17
C LYS A 13 -10.30 0.81 -6.97
N VAL A 14 -10.22 1.94 -7.66
CA VAL A 14 -9.10 2.87 -7.53
C VAL A 14 -9.61 4.17 -6.94
N THR A 15 -8.89 4.63 -5.91
CA THR A 15 -9.03 5.95 -5.32
C THR A 15 -7.94 6.80 -5.95
N LEU A 16 -8.23 7.46 -7.08
CA LEU A 16 -7.24 8.29 -7.77
C LEU A 16 -6.79 9.41 -6.83
N LYS A 17 -5.53 9.38 -6.41
CA LYS A 17 -4.84 10.52 -5.79
C LYS A 17 -3.84 11.06 -6.83
N GLY A 18 -4.34 11.63 -7.93
CA GLY A 18 -3.52 12.19 -9.01
C GLY A 18 -3.78 11.60 -10.40
N ASN A 19 -3.04 12.11 -11.39
CA ASN A 19 -3.08 11.72 -12.82
C ASN A 19 -2.21 10.48 -13.12
N GLU A 20 -2.12 9.52 -12.20
CA GLU A 20 -1.37 8.28 -12.43
C GLU A 20 -2.24 7.27 -13.19
N GLY A 21 -1.71 6.75 -14.31
CA GLY A 21 -2.34 5.67 -15.06
C GLY A 21 -2.45 4.41 -14.21
N VAL A 22 -3.61 3.75 -14.26
CA VAL A 22 -3.87 2.53 -13.49
C VAL A 22 -3.41 1.32 -14.29
N SER A 23 -2.39 0.60 -13.82
CA SER A 23 -1.96 -0.67 -14.41
C SER A 23 -2.62 -1.88 -13.73
N CYS A 24 -2.79 -2.96 -14.48
CA CYS A 24 -3.31 -4.22 -13.96
C CYS A 24 -2.24 -4.95 -13.13
N GLU A 25 -2.57 -5.34 -11.91
CA GLU A 25 -1.67 -6.11 -11.04
C GLU A 25 -1.40 -7.54 -11.53
N VAL A 26 -2.27 -8.09 -12.38
CA VAL A 26 -2.16 -9.47 -12.88
C VAL A 26 -1.31 -9.55 -14.15
N CYS A 27 -1.45 -8.59 -15.06
CA CYS A 27 -0.83 -8.66 -16.39
C CYS A 27 -0.11 -7.37 -16.84
N GLY A 28 -0.02 -6.36 -15.97
CA GLY A 28 0.64 -5.09 -16.26
C GLY A 28 -0.06 -4.17 -17.28
N THR A 29 -1.10 -4.65 -17.96
CA THR A 29 -1.80 -3.89 -19.00
C THR A 29 -2.51 -2.67 -18.41
N PRO A 30 -2.49 -1.50 -19.08
CA PRO A 30 -3.23 -0.32 -18.64
C PRO A 30 -4.73 -0.64 -18.54
N MET A 31 -5.32 -0.28 -17.40
CA MET A 31 -6.73 -0.53 -17.11
C MET A 31 -7.60 0.60 -17.67
N GLN A 32 -8.82 0.23 -18.06
CA GLN A 32 -9.82 1.14 -18.58
C GLN A 32 -10.90 1.40 -17.52
N PRO A 33 -11.54 2.59 -17.50
CA PRO A 33 -12.63 2.86 -16.59
C PRO A 33 -13.82 1.95 -16.92
N VAL A 34 -14.48 1.41 -15.88
CA VAL A 34 -15.71 0.64 -16.09
C VAL A 34 -16.79 1.57 -16.64
N PRO A 35 -17.51 1.17 -17.71
CA PRO A 35 -18.53 2.01 -18.32
C PRO A 35 -19.64 2.41 -17.34
N ALA A 36 -20.14 3.65 -17.46
CA ALA A 36 -21.10 4.24 -16.52
C ALA A 36 -22.45 3.52 -16.49
N GLU A 37 -22.80 2.77 -17.54
CA GLU A 37 -24.01 1.97 -17.60
C GLU A 37 -24.03 0.81 -16.60
N TYR A 38 -22.88 0.36 -16.11
CA TYR A 38 -22.77 -0.68 -15.08
C TYR A 38 -22.58 -0.11 -13.66
N LEU A 39 -22.32 1.19 -13.55
CA LEU A 39 -22.01 1.87 -12.28
C LEU A 39 -23.16 2.75 -11.80
N MET A 40 -23.21 2.97 -10.49
CA MET A 40 -24.06 4.01 -9.90
C MET A 40 -23.57 5.42 -10.33
N PRO A 41 -24.41 6.47 -10.27
CA PRO A 41 -24.04 7.83 -10.69
C PRO A 41 -22.77 8.39 -10.00
N ASN A 42 -22.46 7.89 -8.81
CA ASN A 42 -21.26 8.24 -8.06
C ASN A 42 -19.98 7.48 -8.49
N GLY A 43 -20.08 6.56 -9.45
CA GLY A 43 -18.96 5.76 -9.99
C GLY A 43 -18.27 4.84 -8.99
N ASN A 44 -18.83 4.70 -7.78
CA ASN A 44 -18.18 4.07 -6.62
C ASN A 44 -18.66 2.66 -6.31
N PHE A 45 -19.76 2.25 -6.96
CA PHE A 45 -20.44 0.96 -6.81
C PHE A 45 -21.06 0.54 -8.14
N PHE A 46 -21.21 -0.77 -8.35
CA PHE A 46 -22.02 -1.31 -9.44
C PHE A 46 -23.50 -1.07 -9.17
N LYS A 47 -24.31 -0.96 -10.23
CA LYS A 47 -25.77 -0.80 -10.10
C LYS A 47 -26.43 -1.98 -9.38
N SER A 48 -25.96 -3.19 -9.64
CA SER A 48 -26.41 -4.43 -9.01
C SER A 48 -25.35 -5.53 -9.14
N GLN A 49 -25.54 -6.65 -8.45
CA GLN A 49 -24.71 -7.84 -8.63
C GLN A 49 -24.84 -8.41 -10.06
N ASP A 50 -26.04 -8.36 -10.65
CA ASP A 50 -26.29 -8.79 -12.02
C ASP A 50 -25.56 -7.90 -13.04
N ALA A 51 -25.55 -6.58 -12.84
CA ALA A 51 -24.81 -5.66 -13.70
C ALA A 51 -23.31 -5.97 -13.69
N ARG A 52 -22.76 -6.34 -12.53
CA ARG A 52 -21.36 -6.78 -12.41
C ARG A 52 -21.13 -8.09 -13.17
N GLN A 53 -22.03 -9.06 -13.04
CA GLN A 53 -21.89 -10.36 -13.71
C GLN A 53 -21.99 -10.22 -15.23
N ASN A 54 -22.96 -9.46 -15.72
CA ASN A 54 -23.11 -9.14 -17.14
C ASN A 54 -21.86 -8.47 -17.72
N PHE A 55 -21.27 -7.53 -16.97
CA PHE A 55 -20.03 -6.88 -17.36
C PHE A 55 -18.85 -7.85 -17.44
N ILE A 56 -18.72 -8.76 -16.46
CA ILE A 56 -17.68 -9.80 -16.47
C ILE A 56 -17.84 -10.71 -17.69
N SER A 57 -19.07 -11.16 -17.98
CA SER A 57 -19.35 -11.98 -19.16
C SER A 57 -19.03 -11.23 -20.46
N ALA A 58 -19.33 -9.93 -20.55
CA ALA A 58 -19.01 -9.10 -21.71
C ALA A 58 -17.49 -8.96 -21.94
N ILE A 59 -16.69 -8.85 -20.87
CA ILE A 59 -15.23 -8.86 -20.98
C ILE A 59 -14.75 -10.22 -21.48
N GLN A 60 -15.27 -11.32 -20.94
CA GLN A 60 -14.87 -12.68 -21.33
C GLN A 60 -15.20 -13.02 -22.79
N SER A 61 -16.25 -12.40 -23.34
CA SER A 61 -16.60 -12.53 -24.76
C SER A 61 -15.84 -11.58 -25.69
N SER A 62 -14.99 -10.70 -25.15
CA SER A 62 -14.22 -9.75 -25.98
C SER A 62 -13.01 -10.42 -26.63
N ASP A 63 -12.68 -10.02 -27.85
CA ASP A 63 -11.49 -10.52 -28.58
C ASP A 63 -10.17 -10.18 -27.89
N THR A 64 -10.19 -9.19 -26.99
CA THR A 64 -9.02 -8.75 -26.21
C THR A 64 -8.75 -9.59 -24.97
N TYR A 65 -9.70 -10.45 -24.57
CA TYR A 65 -9.58 -11.27 -23.38
C TYR A 65 -8.70 -12.48 -23.64
N ASP A 66 -7.73 -12.70 -22.76
CA ASP A 66 -6.82 -13.84 -22.76
C ASP A 66 -7.32 -14.87 -21.73
N PRO A 67 -7.85 -16.03 -22.17
CA PRO A 67 -8.36 -17.06 -21.27
C PRO A 67 -7.31 -17.67 -20.36
N GLU A 68 -6.03 -17.72 -20.78
CA GLU A 68 -4.96 -18.31 -19.96
C GLU A 68 -4.65 -17.39 -18.77
N ILE A 69 -4.50 -16.10 -19.04
CA ILE A 69 -4.22 -15.09 -18.01
C ILE A 69 -5.47 -14.88 -17.13
N GLY A 70 -6.65 -14.81 -17.74
CA GLY A 70 -7.91 -14.64 -17.04
C GLY A 70 -8.31 -15.84 -16.18
N GLY A 71 -7.93 -17.06 -16.58
CA GLY A 71 -8.14 -18.29 -15.82
C GLY A 71 -7.20 -18.40 -14.61
N LYS A 72 -5.93 -18.00 -14.77
CA LYS A 72 -4.92 -18.02 -13.70
C LYS A 72 -4.92 -16.79 -12.79
N LYS A 73 -5.78 -15.80 -13.06
CA LYS A 73 -5.79 -14.53 -12.31
C LYS A 73 -5.89 -14.68 -10.80
N GLU A 74 -6.60 -15.70 -10.30
CA GLU A 74 -6.78 -15.92 -8.87
C GLU A 74 -5.54 -16.56 -8.23
N GLU A 75 -4.81 -17.36 -8.98
CA GLU A 75 -3.51 -17.90 -8.55
C GLU A 75 -2.47 -16.78 -8.45
N VAL A 76 -2.34 -15.97 -9.50
CA VAL A 76 -1.43 -14.81 -9.53
C VAL A 76 -1.74 -13.83 -8.39
N LYS A 77 -3.02 -13.60 -8.07
CA LYS A 77 -3.39 -12.75 -6.92
C LYS A 77 -2.96 -13.34 -5.58
N ARG A 78 -3.08 -14.66 -5.40
CA ARG A 78 -2.63 -15.32 -4.17
C ARG A 78 -1.13 -15.20 -4.01
N GLU A 79 -0.36 -15.45 -5.06
CA GLU A 79 1.10 -15.30 -5.06
C GLU A 79 1.51 -13.86 -4.70
N ILE A 80 0.88 -12.85 -5.32
CA ILE A 80 1.13 -11.43 -5.01
C ILE A 80 0.83 -11.11 -3.54
N GLU A 81 -0.24 -11.68 -2.98
CA GLU A 81 -0.60 -11.45 -1.58
C GLU A 81 0.38 -12.17 -0.64
N GLU A 82 0.74 -13.41 -0.92
CA GLU A 82 1.73 -14.18 -0.17
C GLU A 82 3.09 -13.48 -0.14
N GLU A 83 3.57 -12.99 -1.28
CA GLU A 83 4.79 -12.19 -1.34
C GLU A 83 4.69 -10.91 -0.50
N LYS A 84 3.54 -10.23 -0.52
CA LYS A 84 3.34 -9.04 0.33
C LYS A 84 3.38 -9.41 1.80
N GLN A 85 2.72 -10.50 2.19
CA GLN A 85 2.73 -10.98 3.57
C GLN A 85 4.15 -11.37 4.01
N GLN A 86 4.90 -12.07 3.17
CA GLN A 86 6.30 -12.40 3.42
C GLN A 86 7.16 -11.14 3.59
N ARG A 87 7.05 -10.16 2.68
CA ARG A 87 7.78 -8.89 2.81
C ARG A 87 7.43 -8.13 4.09
N ILE A 88 6.15 -8.11 4.49
CA ILE A 88 5.71 -7.49 5.74
C ILE A 88 6.31 -8.24 6.94
N GLN A 89 6.28 -9.58 6.90
CA GLN A 89 6.83 -10.42 7.96
C GLN A 89 8.35 -10.23 8.10
N GLU A 90 9.10 -10.24 7.00
CA GLU A 90 10.53 -9.96 7.00
C GLU A 90 10.84 -8.56 7.56
N MET A 91 10.06 -7.55 7.17
CA MET A 91 10.22 -6.19 7.68
C MET A 91 9.93 -6.12 9.19
N ASN A 92 8.88 -6.80 9.66
CA ASN A 92 8.54 -6.88 11.08
C ASN A 92 9.64 -7.60 11.87
N GLN A 93 10.17 -8.72 11.37
CA GLN A 93 11.27 -9.45 12.00
C GLN A 93 12.54 -8.59 12.10
N LYS A 94 12.89 -7.85 11.04
CA LYS A 94 14.01 -6.89 11.10
C LYS A 94 13.77 -5.80 12.14
N MET A 95 12.55 -5.26 12.21
CA MET A 95 12.20 -4.26 13.23
C MET A 95 12.26 -4.84 14.65
N GLU A 96 11.81 -6.08 14.86
CA GLU A 96 11.90 -6.77 16.14
C GLU A 96 13.37 -6.97 16.53
N GLN A 97 14.21 -7.50 15.66
CA GLN A 97 15.64 -7.68 15.92
C GLN A 97 16.34 -6.36 16.29
N GLU A 98 16.03 -5.26 15.60
CA GLU A 98 16.57 -3.94 15.92
C GLU A 98 16.02 -3.39 17.26
N GLN A 99 14.75 -3.62 17.60
CA GLN A 99 14.13 -3.12 18.83
C GLN A 99 14.51 -3.91 20.08
N PHE A 100 14.66 -5.23 20.00
CA PHE A 100 14.94 -6.08 21.18
C PHE A 100 16.25 -5.73 21.89
N HIS A 101 17.23 -5.17 21.18
CA HIS A 101 18.54 -4.80 21.74
C HIS A 101 18.60 -3.38 22.28
N LEU A 102 17.53 -2.58 22.11
CA LEU A 102 17.53 -1.17 22.49
C LEU A 102 16.74 -0.96 23.78
N THR A 103 17.46 -0.98 24.89
CA THR A 103 16.91 -0.61 26.20
C THR A 103 17.12 0.88 26.43
N CYS A 104 16.06 1.57 26.86
CA CYS A 104 16.19 2.95 27.30
C CYS A 104 17.12 3.03 28.53
N PRO A 105 18.24 3.77 28.47
CA PRO A 105 19.18 3.84 29.60
C PRO A 105 18.61 4.59 30.82
N VAL A 106 17.48 5.28 30.66
CA VAL A 106 16.84 6.07 31.73
C VAL A 106 15.81 5.25 32.50
N CYS A 107 14.96 4.48 31.81
CA CYS A 107 13.83 3.78 32.45
C CYS A 107 13.81 2.26 32.22
N GLY A 108 14.78 1.71 31.49
CA GLY A 108 14.84 0.26 31.21
C GLY A 108 13.80 -0.24 30.19
N SER A 109 13.00 0.64 29.59
CA SER A 109 11.98 0.22 28.61
C SER A 109 12.61 -0.19 27.27
N HIS A 110 12.14 -1.30 26.71
CA HIS A 110 12.43 -1.74 25.33
C HIS A 110 11.54 -1.07 24.28
N SER A 111 10.58 -0.24 24.70
CA SER A 111 9.69 0.49 23.79
C SER A 111 10.38 1.76 23.28
N VAL A 112 11.20 1.59 22.26
CA VAL A 112 12.05 2.63 21.67
C VAL A 112 11.73 2.80 20.19
N GLN A 113 11.64 4.05 19.71
CA GLN A 113 11.40 4.37 18.31
C GLN A 113 12.55 5.17 17.70
N LYS A 114 12.82 4.91 16.42
CA LYS A 114 13.82 5.65 15.65
C LYS A 114 13.33 7.08 15.41
N ILE A 115 14.17 8.07 15.73
CA ILE A 115 13.85 9.47 15.46
C ILE A 115 13.98 9.68 13.95
N SER A 116 12.89 10.09 13.29
CA SER A 116 12.91 10.37 11.85
C SER A 116 13.86 11.52 11.54
N THR A 117 14.61 11.39 10.44
CA THR A 117 15.60 12.38 10.01
C THR A 117 14.95 13.75 9.76
N VAL A 118 13.70 13.76 9.26
CA VAL A 118 12.90 14.97 9.05
C VAL A 118 12.68 15.74 10.36
N GLY A 119 12.39 15.03 11.47
CA GLY A 119 12.16 15.66 12.77
C GLY A 119 13.42 16.32 13.37
N LYS A 120 14.62 15.85 12.99
CA LYS A 120 15.90 16.42 13.44
C LYS A 120 16.20 17.76 12.75
N TYR A 121 16.11 17.79 11.42
CA TYR A 121 16.43 19.00 10.64
C TYR A 121 15.40 20.12 10.81
N ALA A 122 14.11 19.77 11.03
CA ALA A 122 13.07 20.77 11.27
C ALA A 122 13.36 21.63 12.52
N LYS A 123 13.88 21.02 13.60
CA LYS A 123 14.20 21.76 14.84
C LYS A 123 15.44 22.62 14.73
N ILE A 124 16.45 22.15 14.00
CA ILE A 124 17.67 22.94 13.73
C ILE A 124 17.32 24.14 12.85
N GLY A 125 16.43 23.96 11.86
CA GLY A 125 15.92 25.05 11.04
C GLY A 125 15.08 26.08 11.83
N ALA A 126 14.31 25.64 12.83
CA ALA A 126 13.45 26.52 13.61
C ALA A 126 14.13 27.20 14.82
N PHE A 127 15.13 26.55 15.44
CA PHE A 127 15.74 27.02 16.70
C PHE A 127 17.27 27.17 16.63
N GLY A 128 17.87 27.06 15.44
CA GLY A 128 19.33 27.18 15.27
C GLY A 128 20.10 26.18 16.12
N ILE A 129 21.17 26.64 16.78
CA ILE A 129 22.04 25.81 17.65
C ILE A 129 21.25 25.24 18.85
N LEU A 130 20.17 25.88 19.31
CA LEU A 130 19.34 25.36 20.40
C LEU A 130 18.50 24.14 19.96
N GLY A 131 18.32 23.94 18.66
CA GLY A 131 17.70 22.73 18.08
C GLY A 131 18.67 21.55 17.94
N ALA A 132 19.95 21.73 18.29
CA ALA A 132 21.01 20.74 18.11
C ALA A 132 21.04 19.63 19.19
N ASP A 133 20.21 19.71 20.24
CA ASP A 133 20.18 18.72 21.33
C ASP A 133 19.85 17.29 20.85
N ASP A 134 19.25 17.15 19.66
CA ASP A 134 18.93 15.87 19.02
C ASP A 134 20.03 15.40 18.02
N LEU A 135 21.14 16.13 17.86
CA LEU A 135 22.27 15.74 17.00
C LEU A 135 23.02 14.57 17.63
N GLY A 136 23.10 13.45 16.89
CA GLY A 136 23.72 12.20 17.34
C GLY A 136 22.73 11.17 17.91
N LYS A 137 21.69 11.60 18.62
CA LYS A 137 20.68 10.71 19.23
C LYS A 137 19.81 10.07 18.15
N ARG A 138 19.74 8.75 18.07
CA ARG A 138 19.05 8.02 16.98
C ARG A 138 17.67 7.51 17.40
N TRP A 139 17.43 7.46 18.70
CA TRP A 139 16.32 6.76 19.32
C TRP A 139 15.60 7.64 20.35
N LYS A 140 14.29 7.42 20.51
CA LYS A 140 13.44 8.04 21.52
C LYS A 140 12.64 6.96 22.24
N CYS A 141 12.67 6.95 23.56
CA CYS A 141 11.81 6.08 24.36
C CYS A 141 10.36 6.56 24.29
N LYS A 142 9.41 5.64 24.08
CA LYS A 142 7.97 5.95 24.09
C LYS A 142 7.39 6.09 25.50
N VAL A 143 8.05 5.54 26.51
CA VAL A 143 7.58 5.53 27.91
C VAL A 143 8.01 6.81 28.64
N CYS A 144 9.31 7.09 28.72
CA CYS A 144 9.82 8.25 29.45
C CYS A 144 10.13 9.46 28.56
N GLY A 145 10.06 9.32 27.22
CA GLY A 145 10.36 10.39 26.28
C GLY A 145 11.84 10.73 26.09
N ALA A 146 12.74 10.10 26.86
CA ALA A 146 14.18 10.29 26.73
C ALA A 146 14.69 9.92 25.33
N LYS A 147 15.66 10.69 24.83
CA LYS A 147 16.28 10.47 23.52
C LYS A 147 17.76 10.13 23.71
N PHE A 148 18.25 9.15 22.96
CA PHE A 148 19.61 8.63 23.04
C PHE A 148 20.09 8.08 21.70
#